data_AF-A0A2V8M888-F1
#
_entry.id   AF-A0A2V8M888-F1
#
_cell.length_a   1.000
_cell.length_b   1.000
_cell.length_c   1.000
_cell.angle_alpha   90.00
_cell.angle_beta   90.00
_cell.angle_gamma   90.00
#
_symmetry.space_group_name_H-M   'P 1'
#
loop_
_entity.id
_entity.type
_entity.pdbx_description
1 polymer ?
#
loop_
_entity_poly.entity_id
_entity_poly.type
_entity_poly.pdbx_seq_one_letter_code
_entity_poly.pdbx_strand_id
1 'polypeptide(L)'
;HDQRRDLVHAVRLLLHFGLLRRIDGDEQQFVNRTGASDALYEINRPILAVMLNVSYSPSALEARGARGRPPLPLLERAAAIIDDPPASTEEARNGQTRSNLVRRLLDDPVLYFGELSDAERAYLDGQRSYLLRQIGEASGLIPEVRREGIAMADNAGDLTDVKLPAEGTDGHLSLLLAAWLAEHSKHCPGAVIPLSAVEEHVMEVIRVHGSRWRKAVNEPGAEARLTEETLLRFRGLRLIRLTADGVVPLAAMGRYAEHASF
;
A
#
# COMPACT_ATOMS: atom_id res chain seq x y z
N HIS A 1 -9.57 -12.66 -31.79
CA HIS A 1 -8.09 -12.55 -31.76
C HIS A 1 -7.61 -12.26 -30.33
N ASP A 2 -8.34 -11.43 -29.58
CA ASP A 2 -8.03 -11.09 -28.18
C ASP A 2 -8.05 -12.27 -27.20
N GLN A 3 -9.07 -13.15 -27.23
CA GLN A 3 -9.20 -14.23 -26.24
C GLN A 3 -7.98 -15.17 -26.10
N ARG A 4 -7.26 -15.48 -27.19
CA ARG A 4 -6.03 -16.30 -27.11
C ARG A 4 -4.86 -15.53 -26.53
N ARG A 5 -4.77 -14.24 -26.87
CA ARG A 5 -3.74 -13.35 -26.35
C ARG A 5 -3.95 -13.14 -24.84
N ASP A 6 -5.20 -12.96 -24.41
CA ASP A 6 -5.58 -12.84 -23.01
C ASP A 6 -5.25 -14.12 -22.23
N LEU A 7 -5.51 -15.29 -22.81
CA LEU A 7 -5.13 -16.57 -22.21
C LEU A 7 -3.61 -16.69 -22.04
N VAL A 8 -2.83 -16.34 -23.06
CA VAL A 8 -1.36 -16.38 -22.97
C VAL A 8 -0.84 -15.37 -21.95
N HIS A 9 -1.43 -14.18 -21.86
CA HIS A 9 -1.08 -13.21 -20.82
C HIS A 9 -1.41 -13.72 -19.42
N ALA A 10 -2.57 -14.36 -19.24
CA ALA A 10 -2.92 -14.99 -17.97
C ALA A 10 -1.94 -16.11 -17.62
N VAL A 11 -1.60 -17.00 -18.55
CA VAL A 11 -0.61 -18.08 -18.31
C VAL A 11 0.76 -17.52 -17.96
N ARG A 12 1.22 -16.47 -18.64
CA ARG A 12 2.48 -15.79 -18.32
C ARG A 12 2.48 -15.15 -16.94
N LEU A 13 1.36 -14.54 -16.56
CA LEU A 13 1.18 -14.00 -15.22
C LEU A 13 1.27 -15.11 -14.16
N LEU A 14 0.64 -16.25 -14.40
CA LEU A 14 0.68 -17.40 -13.49
C LEU A 14 2.07 -18.07 -13.43
N LEU A 15 2.83 -18.07 -14.53
CA LEU A 15 4.24 -18.47 -14.55
C LEU A 15 5.11 -17.50 -13.76
N HIS A 16 4.87 -16.20 -13.90
CA HIS A 16 5.58 -15.15 -13.16
C HIS A 16 5.39 -15.29 -11.65
N PHE A 17 4.16 -15.57 -11.21
CA PHE A 17 3.87 -15.84 -9.79
C PHE A 17 4.32 -17.23 -9.30
N GLY A 18 4.91 -18.05 -10.18
CA GLY A 18 5.37 -19.41 -9.84
C GLY A 18 4.24 -20.42 -9.59
N LEU A 19 2.99 -20.03 -9.84
CA LEU A 19 1.83 -20.91 -9.71
C LEU A 19 1.85 -22.01 -10.76
N LEU A 20 2.16 -21.64 -11.99
CA LEU A 20 2.44 -22.58 -13.06
C LEU A 20 3.94 -22.72 -13.23
N ARG A 21 4.39 -23.95 -13.47
CA ARG A 21 5.75 -24.25 -13.92
C ARG A 21 5.66 -24.96 -15.26
N ARG A 22 6.29 -24.41 -16.28
CA ARG A 22 6.33 -25.07 -17.59
C ARG A 22 7.20 -26.32 -17.52
N ILE A 23 6.63 -27.47 -17.85
CA ILE A 23 7.34 -28.74 -17.96
C ILE A 23 7.84 -28.92 -19.38
N ASP A 24 7.00 -28.66 -20.38
CA ASP A 24 7.28 -28.92 -21.79
C ASP A 24 6.48 -27.98 -22.73
N GLY A 25 6.98 -27.75 -23.94
CA GLY A 25 6.33 -26.96 -25.00
C GLY A 25 6.62 -25.44 -25.01
N ASP A 26 6.09 -24.76 -26.04
CA ASP A 26 6.26 -23.30 -26.27
C ASP A 26 4.90 -22.59 -26.50
N GLU A 27 4.54 -21.71 -25.57
CA GLU A 27 3.33 -20.88 -25.62
C GLU A 27 3.28 -19.89 -26.81
N GLN A 28 4.44 -19.51 -27.37
CA GLN A 28 4.49 -18.58 -28.51
C GLN A 28 3.97 -19.23 -29.80
N GLN A 29 4.09 -20.55 -29.93
CA GLN A 29 3.63 -21.29 -31.10
C GLN A 29 2.10 -21.40 -31.14
N PHE A 30 1.44 -21.41 -29.97
CA PHE A 30 -0.02 -21.36 -29.85
C PHE A 30 -0.62 -20.06 -30.41
N VAL A 31 0.09 -18.93 -30.29
CA VAL A 31 -0.31 -17.64 -30.86
C VAL A 31 -0.07 -17.60 -32.37
N ASN A 32 1.02 -18.21 -32.84
CA ASN A 32 1.53 -18.09 -34.21
C ASN A 32 1.00 -19.14 -35.20
N ARG A 33 0.02 -19.99 -34.81
CA ARG A 33 -0.62 -21.00 -35.70
C ARG A 33 0.35 -21.95 -36.40
N THR A 34 1.52 -22.22 -35.82
CA THR A 34 2.49 -23.16 -36.41
C THR A 34 2.46 -24.48 -35.62
N GLY A 35 1.50 -25.35 -35.95
CA GLY A 35 1.38 -26.69 -35.36
C GLY A 35 0.66 -26.76 -34.01
N ALA A 36 0.14 -27.96 -33.68
CA ALA A 36 -0.39 -28.29 -32.37
C ALA A 36 0.79 -28.59 -31.42
N SER A 37 1.41 -27.54 -30.90
CA SER A 37 2.37 -27.63 -29.80
C SER A 37 1.57 -27.55 -28.49
N ASP A 38 1.30 -28.70 -27.89
CA ASP A 38 0.74 -28.75 -26.53
C ASP A 38 1.81 -28.33 -25.53
N ALA A 39 1.51 -27.32 -24.71
CA ALA A 39 2.37 -26.91 -23.61
C ALA A 39 1.86 -27.55 -22.31
N LEU A 40 2.75 -28.26 -21.61
CA LEU A 40 2.44 -28.94 -20.36
C LEU A 40 2.89 -28.09 -19.18
N TYR A 41 1.96 -27.84 -18.25
CA TYR A 41 2.22 -27.07 -17.04
C TYR A 41 1.98 -27.93 -15.78
N GLU A 42 2.89 -27.81 -14.82
CA GLU A 42 2.68 -28.26 -13.45
C GLU A 42 2.08 -27.13 -12.62
N ILE A 43 1.18 -27.47 -11.70
CA ILE A 43 0.58 -26.51 -10.77
C ILE A 43 1.28 -26.64 -9.41
N ASN A 44 1.85 -25.53 -8.93
CA ASN A 44 2.37 -25.44 -7.57
C ASN A 44 1.19 -25.33 -6.58
N ARG A 45 0.74 -26.47 -6.07
CA ARG A 45 -0.44 -26.56 -5.18
C ARG A 45 -0.31 -25.74 -3.88
N PRO A 46 0.85 -25.66 -3.22
CA PRO A 46 1.06 -24.73 -2.11
C PRO A 46 0.79 -23.27 -2.49
N ILE A 47 1.35 -22.79 -3.60
CA ILE A 47 1.13 -21.40 -4.06
C ILE A 47 -0.34 -21.20 -4.45
N LEU A 48 -0.98 -22.20 -5.06
CA LEU A 48 -2.41 -22.16 -5.40
C LEU A 48 -3.28 -21.92 -4.17
N ALA A 49 -2.98 -22.63 -3.07
CA ALA A 49 -3.72 -22.53 -1.82
C ALA A 49 -3.57 -21.15 -1.15
N VAL A 50 -2.46 -20.46 -1.39
CA VAL A 50 -2.19 -19.12 -0.86
C VAL A 50 -2.72 -18.01 -1.79
N MET A 51 -2.60 -18.18 -3.11
CA MET A 51 -3.09 -17.20 -4.10
C MET A 51 -4.62 -17.11 -4.15
N LEU A 52 -5.32 -18.24 -3.99
CA LEU A 52 -6.78 -18.28 -3.96
C LEU A 52 -7.32 -18.12 -2.54
N ASN A 53 -6.79 -17.17 -1.78
CA ASN A 53 -7.41 -16.77 -0.52
C ASN A 53 -8.64 -15.90 -0.82
N VAL A 54 -9.64 -16.53 -1.42
CA VAL A 54 -10.87 -15.93 -1.90
C VAL A 54 -12.01 -16.30 -0.97
N SER A 55 -12.71 -15.29 -0.48
CA SER A 55 -13.84 -15.45 0.43
C SER A 55 -15.06 -16.06 -0.29
N TYR A 56 -15.16 -15.90 -1.61
CA TYR A 56 -16.12 -16.61 -2.46
C TYR A 56 -15.46 -17.25 -3.69
N SER A 57 -15.83 -18.49 -4.01
CA SER A 57 -15.43 -19.09 -5.28
C SER A 57 -16.14 -18.40 -6.46
N PRO A 58 -15.51 -18.31 -7.65
CA PRO A 58 -16.14 -17.74 -8.84
C PRO A 58 -17.51 -18.38 -9.16
N SER A 59 -17.62 -19.70 -8.99
CA SER A 59 -18.87 -20.44 -9.21
C SER A 59 -19.95 -20.11 -8.16
N ALA A 60 -19.59 -19.84 -6.91
CA ALA A 60 -20.54 -19.42 -5.89
C ALA A 60 -21.13 -18.03 -6.18
N LEU A 61 -20.34 -17.12 -6.73
CA LEU A 61 -20.82 -15.79 -7.14
C LEU A 61 -21.72 -15.86 -8.38
N GLU A 62 -21.39 -16.71 -9.34
CA GLU A 62 -22.25 -16.96 -10.50
C GLU A 62 -23.60 -17.53 -10.06
N ALA A 63 -23.62 -18.50 -9.14
CA ALA A 63 -24.84 -19.03 -8.54
C ALA A 63 -25.66 -17.98 -7.76
N ARG A 64 -24.98 -17.00 -7.13
CA ARG A 64 -25.62 -15.88 -6.42
C ARG A 64 -26.24 -14.86 -7.37
N GLY A 65 -25.61 -14.64 -8.53
CA GLY A 65 -26.14 -13.83 -9.64
C GLY A 65 -27.25 -14.52 -10.45
N ALA A 66 -27.27 -15.86 -10.47
CA ALA A 66 -28.14 -16.68 -11.33
C ALA A 66 -29.64 -16.63 -11.01
N ARG A 67 -30.11 -15.83 -10.03
CA ARG A 67 -31.55 -15.53 -9.86
C ARG A 67 -32.04 -14.48 -10.87
N GLY A 68 -31.89 -14.76 -12.18
CA GLY A 68 -32.43 -13.94 -13.27
C GLY A 68 -31.82 -12.54 -13.42
N ARG A 69 -30.67 -12.27 -12.79
CA ARG A 69 -29.92 -11.01 -12.94
C ARG A 69 -28.75 -11.24 -13.92
N PRO A 70 -28.39 -10.26 -14.77
CA PRO A 70 -27.18 -10.34 -15.56
C PRO A 70 -25.95 -10.56 -14.65
N PRO A 71 -24.91 -11.27 -15.13
CA PRO A 71 -23.67 -11.44 -14.37
C PRO A 71 -23.07 -10.08 -14.04
N LEU A 72 -22.50 -9.97 -12.83
CA LEU A 72 -21.81 -8.76 -12.39
C LEU A 72 -20.67 -8.40 -13.38
N PRO A 73 -20.39 -7.11 -13.62
CA PRO A 73 -19.19 -6.68 -14.33
C PRO A 73 -17.92 -7.29 -13.76
N LEU A 74 -16.88 -7.48 -14.58
CA LEU A 74 -15.64 -8.16 -14.18
C LEU A 74 -15.04 -7.59 -12.89
N LEU A 75 -14.99 -6.26 -12.75
CA LEU A 75 -14.40 -5.62 -11.58
C LEU A 75 -15.22 -5.88 -10.31
N GLU A 76 -16.56 -5.85 -10.41
CA GLU A 76 -17.46 -6.16 -9.29
C GLU A 76 -17.38 -7.65 -8.90
N ARG A 77 -17.22 -8.55 -9.88
CA ARG A 77 -16.96 -9.96 -9.60
C ARG A 77 -15.63 -10.15 -8.87
N ALA A 78 -14.56 -9.50 -9.35
CA ALA A 78 -13.25 -9.57 -8.72
C ALA A 78 -13.30 -9.05 -7.27
N ALA A 79 -14.00 -7.93 -7.04
CA ALA A 79 -14.22 -7.40 -5.69
C ALA A 79 -15.02 -8.38 -4.81
N ALA A 80 -16.09 -8.97 -5.34
CA ALA A 80 -16.91 -9.92 -4.59
C ALA A 80 -16.19 -11.24 -4.27
N ILE A 81 -15.17 -11.63 -5.04
CA ILE A 81 -14.35 -12.83 -4.79
C ILE A 81 -13.54 -12.67 -3.50
N ILE A 82 -13.07 -11.46 -3.21
CA ILE A 82 -12.24 -11.13 -2.04
C ILE A 82 -13.06 -10.51 -0.88
N ASP A 83 -14.35 -10.29 -1.08
CA ASP A 83 -15.22 -9.66 -0.09
C ASP A 83 -15.59 -10.67 1.00
N ASP A 84 -15.39 -10.31 2.26
CA ASP A 84 -15.61 -11.22 3.36
C ASP A 84 -17.11 -11.41 3.62
N PRO A 85 -17.59 -12.67 3.76
CA PRO A 85 -18.98 -12.92 4.01
C PRO A 85 -19.42 -12.25 5.32
N PRO A 86 -20.68 -11.76 5.40
CA PRO A 86 -21.20 -11.22 6.64
C PRO A 86 -21.15 -12.31 7.71
N ALA A 87 -20.39 -12.04 8.78
CA ALA A 87 -20.22 -12.97 9.87
C ALA A 87 -21.53 -13.11 10.67
N SER A 88 -22.08 -14.33 10.68
CA SER A 88 -23.36 -14.66 11.32
C SER A 88 -23.25 -14.87 12.83
N THR A 89 -22.04 -15.11 13.35
CA THR A 89 -21.76 -15.30 14.78
C THR A 89 -20.81 -14.23 15.30
N GLU A 90 -20.78 -14.05 16.62
CA GLU A 90 -19.86 -13.10 17.27
C GLU A 90 -18.39 -13.53 17.14
N GLU A 91 -18.11 -14.83 17.27
CA GLU A 91 -16.78 -15.40 17.04
C GLU A 91 -16.29 -15.14 15.61
N ALA A 92 -17.15 -15.31 14.61
CA ALA A 92 -16.82 -15.01 13.23
C ALA A 92 -16.58 -13.50 13.00
N ARG A 93 -17.38 -12.62 13.64
CA ARG A 93 -17.18 -11.16 13.58
C ARG A 93 -15.84 -10.76 14.20
N ASN A 94 -15.48 -11.36 15.33
CA ASN A 94 -14.21 -11.13 16.01
C ASN A 94 -13.02 -11.65 15.17
N GLY A 95 -13.17 -12.83 14.56
CA GLY A 95 -12.19 -13.37 13.62
C GLY A 95 -11.95 -12.44 12.42
N GLN A 96 -13.03 -11.92 11.82
CA GLN A 96 -12.98 -10.99 10.71
C GLN A 96 -12.31 -9.67 11.07
N THR A 97 -12.71 -9.10 12.22
CA THR A 97 -12.12 -7.87 12.78
C THR A 97 -10.63 -8.05 13.01
N ARG A 98 -10.23 -9.19 13.60
CA ARG A 98 -8.82 -9.53 13.81
C ARG A 98 -8.05 -9.59 12.50
N SER A 99 -8.56 -10.33 11.52
CA SER A 99 -7.90 -10.48 10.21
C SER A 99 -7.75 -9.14 9.50
N ASN A 100 -8.77 -8.27 9.55
CA ASN A 100 -8.70 -6.93 8.98
C ASN A 100 -7.62 -6.08 9.67
N LEU A 101 -7.62 -6.04 11.01
CA LEU A 101 -6.65 -5.27 11.78
C LEU A 101 -5.22 -5.75 11.56
N VAL A 102 -4.99 -7.07 11.53
CA VAL A 102 -3.65 -7.63 11.27
C VAL A 102 -3.16 -7.25 9.88
N ARG A 103 -4.01 -7.37 8.86
CA ARG A 103 -3.67 -6.97 7.48
C ARG A 103 -3.33 -5.48 7.41
N ARG A 104 -4.16 -4.61 7.99
CA ARG A 104 -3.87 -3.17 8.03
C ARG A 104 -2.60 -2.85 8.81
N LEU A 105 -2.32 -3.52 9.92
CA LEU A 105 -1.08 -3.31 10.68
C LEU A 105 0.17 -3.77 9.92
N LEU A 106 0.04 -4.71 8.98
CA LEU A 106 1.14 -5.17 8.12
C LEU A 106 1.30 -4.32 6.86
N ASP A 107 0.19 -3.89 6.25
CA ASP A 107 0.18 -3.27 4.92
C ASP A 107 0.09 -1.74 4.96
N ASP A 108 -0.61 -1.15 5.95
CA ASP A 108 -0.70 0.31 6.10
C ASP A 108 0.51 0.81 6.89
N PRO A 109 1.28 1.80 6.38
CA PRO A 109 2.39 2.39 7.15
C PRO A 109 1.97 2.99 8.50
N VAL A 110 0.72 3.47 8.58
CA VAL A 110 0.09 3.95 9.81
C VAL A 110 -1.37 3.55 9.83
N LEU A 111 -1.75 2.77 10.85
CA LEU A 111 -3.15 2.52 11.20
C LEU A 111 -3.68 3.69 12.05
N TYR A 112 -4.48 4.57 11.44
CA TYR A 112 -5.12 5.67 12.15
C TYR A 112 -6.37 5.22 12.90
N PHE A 113 -6.47 5.59 14.18
CA PHE A 113 -7.64 5.23 14.98
C PHE A 113 -8.93 5.91 14.53
N GLY A 114 -8.84 7.08 13.89
CA GLY A 114 -10.00 7.79 13.34
C GLY A 114 -10.62 7.13 12.10
N GLU A 115 -9.96 6.10 11.55
CA GLU A 115 -10.45 5.31 10.41
C GLU A 115 -11.00 3.94 10.83
N LEU A 116 -11.00 3.64 12.13
CA LEU A 116 -11.58 2.42 12.67
C LEU A 116 -13.06 2.65 12.99
N SER A 117 -13.88 1.65 12.70
CA SER A 117 -15.24 1.58 13.27
C SER A 117 -15.18 1.41 14.79
N ASP A 118 -16.28 1.73 15.48
CA ASP A 118 -16.37 1.57 16.93
C ASP A 118 -16.09 0.13 17.38
N ALA A 119 -16.55 -0.86 16.61
CA ALA A 119 -16.33 -2.27 16.88
C ALA A 119 -14.85 -2.67 16.71
N GLU A 120 -14.20 -2.23 15.63
CA GLU A 120 -12.77 -2.46 15.42
C GLU A 120 -11.93 -1.78 16.51
N ARG A 121 -12.32 -0.55 16.90
CA ARG A 121 -11.65 0.20 17.95
C ARG A 121 -11.76 -0.51 19.30
N ALA A 122 -12.96 -0.96 19.68
CA ALA A 122 -13.17 -1.69 20.92
C ALA A 122 -12.39 -3.02 20.95
N TYR A 123 -12.40 -3.76 19.83
CA TYR A 123 -11.63 -5.00 19.70
C TYR A 123 -10.13 -4.74 19.82
N LEU A 124 -9.62 -3.73 19.10
CA LEU A 124 -8.21 -3.35 19.15
C LEU A 124 -7.83 -2.94 20.58
N ASP A 125 -8.59 -2.08 21.25
CA ASP A 125 -8.27 -1.64 22.61
C ASP A 125 -8.20 -2.81 23.61
N GLY A 126 -9.05 -3.83 23.43
CA GLY A 126 -9.03 -5.05 24.26
C GLY A 126 -7.90 -6.03 23.93
N GLN A 127 -7.46 -6.12 22.67
CA GLN A 127 -6.52 -7.14 22.19
C GLN A 127 -5.16 -6.58 21.74
N ARG A 128 -4.95 -5.26 21.82
CA ARG A 128 -3.80 -4.55 21.23
C ARG A 128 -2.47 -5.18 21.61
N SER A 129 -2.21 -5.35 22.90
CA SER A 129 -0.92 -5.87 23.38
C SER A 129 -0.64 -7.27 22.84
N TYR A 130 -1.67 -8.10 22.72
CA TYR A 130 -1.55 -9.45 22.16
C TYR A 130 -1.29 -9.40 20.65
N LEU A 131 -2.07 -8.63 19.89
CA LEU A 131 -1.91 -8.50 18.44
C LEU A 131 -0.54 -7.96 18.06
N LEU A 132 -0.11 -6.85 18.68
CA LEU A 132 1.16 -6.21 18.36
C LEU A 132 2.34 -7.13 18.68
N ARG A 133 2.26 -7.89 19.78
CA ARG A 133 3.27 -8.89 20.11
C ARG A 133 3.31 -10.00 19.05
N GLN A 134 2.16 -10.59 18.70
CA GLN A 134 2.11 -11.66 17.70
C GLN A 134 2.64 -11.20 16.34
N ILE A 135 2.26 -10.00 15.90
CA ILE A 135 2.74 -9.44 14.64
C ILE A 135 4.25 -9.23 14.72
N GLY A 136 4.75 -8.56 15.77
CA GLY A 136 6.18 -8.32 15.93
C GLY A 136 7.02 -9.59 16.03
N GLU A 137 6.54 -10.63 16.72
CA GLU A 137 7.19 -11.95 16.78
C GLU A 137 7.24 -12.63 15.41
N ALA A 138 6.20 -12.47 14.58
CA ALA A 138 6.09 -13.11 13.27
C ALA A 138 6.83 -12.37 12.14
N SER A 139 6.87 -11.03 12.20
CA SER A 139 7.43 -10.19 11.12
C SER A 139 8.71 -9.46 11.49
N GLY A 140 9.06 -9.36 12.77
CA GLY A 140 10.16 -8.52 13.24
C GLY A 140 9.85 -7.02 13.28
N LEU A 141 8.63 -6.60 12.90
CA LEU A 141 8.21 -5.20 12.95
C LEU A 141 8.07 -4.72 14.40
N ILE A 142 8.44 -3.47 14.65
CA ILE A 142 8.40 -2.87 15.98
C ILE A 142 7.17 -1.96 16.10
N PRO A 143 6.26 -2.22 17.06
CA PRO A 143 5.09 -1.39 17.22
C PRO A 143 5.43 -0.03 17.84
N GLU A 144 5.03 1.05 17.16
CA GLU A 144 5.04 2.41 17.69
C GLU A 144 3.60 2.91 17.86
N VAL A 145 3.15 2.97 19.12
CA VAL A 145 1.80 3.40 19.49
C VAL A 145 1.80 4.88 19.88
N ARG A 146 0.97 5.68 19.22
CA ARG A 146 0.76 7.10 19.55
C ARG A 146 -0.72 7.42 19.68
N ARG A 147 -1.05 8.67 19.99
CA ARG A 147 -2.45 9.10 20.20
C ARG A 147 -3.29 9.01 18.92
N GLU A 148 -2.68 9.23 17.77
CA GLU A 148 -3.35 9.23 16.47
C GLU A 148 -3.52 7.83 15.86
N GLY A 149 -2.68 6.87 16.24
CA GLY A 149 -2.64 5.57 15.60
C GLY A 149 -1.44 4.71 15.99
N ILE A 150 -1.26 3.63 15.24
CA ILE A 150 -0.18 2.64 15.39
C ILE A 150 0.60 2.56 14.09
N ALA A 151 1.93 2.59 14.17
CA ALA A 151 2.81 2.24 13.07
C ALA A 151 3.58 0.96 13.42
N MET A 152 3.73 0.05 12.46
CA MET A 152 4.58 -1.13 12.61
C MET A 152 5.89 -0.84 11.87
N ALA A 153 6.90 -0.37 12.59
CA ALA A 153 8.15 0.11 12.01
C ALA A 153 9.08 -1.06 11.62
N ASP A 154 9.56 -1.02 10.38
CA ASP A 154 10.59 -1.93 9.87
C ASP A 154 11.98 -1.31 10.02
N ASN A 155 12.66 -1.62 11.11
CA ASN A 155 14.02 -1.12 11.35
C ASN A 155 15.09 -1.84 10.51
N ALA A 156 14.83 -3.07 10.07
CA ALA A 156 15.74 -3.81 9.20
C ALA A 156 15.67 -3.28 7.75
N GLY A 157 14.50 -2.80 7.35
CA GLY A 157 14.25 -2.23 6.03
C GLY A 157 14.16 -3.28 4.93
N ASP A 158 13.77 -4.50 5.29
CA ASP A 158 13.62 -5.67 4.41
C ASP A 158 12.18 -5.85 3.91
N LEU A 159 11.20 -5.22 4.56
CA LEU A 159 9.77 -5.37 4.31
C LEU A 159 9.13 -4.12 3.69
N THR A 160 9.73 -2.94 3.88
CA THR A 160 9.19 -1.68 3.34
C THR A 160 9.77 -1.30 1.98
N ASP A 161 8.91 -1.12 0.98
CA ASP A 161 9.28 -0.60 -0.35
C ASP A 161 9.72 0.88 -0.31
N VAL A 162 9.26 1.61 0.71
CA VAL A 162 9.48 3.05 0.86
C VAL A 162 10.10 3.35 2.23
N LYS A 163 11.34 3.86 2.23
CA LYS A 163 12.07 4.27 3.44
C LYS A 163 11.94 5.78 3.68
N LEU A 164 11.88 6.16 4.96
CA LEU A 164 12.04 7.54 5.43
C LEU A 164 12.82 7.55 6.76
N PRO A 165 13.97 8.26 6.84
CA PRO A 165 14.64 8.97 5.76
C PRO A 165 15.18 8.03 4.67
N ALA A 166 15.17 8.50 3.42
CA ALA A 166 16.01 7.92 2.37
C ALA A 166 17.46 8.42 2.55
N GLU A 167 18.42 7.89 1.78
CA GLU A 167 19.79 8.39 1.80
C GLU A 167 19.99 9.57 0.83
N GLY A 168 21.04 10.35 1.06
CA GLY A 168 21.47 11.42 0.16
C GLY A 168 20.50 12.61 0.10
N THR A 169 20.47 13.27 -1.06
CA THR A 169 19.70 14.50 -1.31
C THR A 169 18.21 14.33 -1.03
N ASP A 170 17.59 13.27 -1.55
CA ASP A 170 16.13 13.10 -1.49
C ASP A 170 15.68 12.80 -0.06
N GLY A 171 16.51 12.06 0.69
CA GLY A 171 16.35 11.83 2.12
C GLY A 171 16.39 13.12 2.94
N HIS A 172 17.41 13.94 2.72
CA HIS A 172 17.56 15.20 3.42
C HIS A 172 16.41 16.17 3.08
N LEU A 173 16.04 16.31 1.81
CA LEU A 173 14.88 17.10 1.40
C LEU A 173 13.60 16.62 2.08
N SER A 174 13.38 15.30 2.09
CA SER A 174 12.21 14.71 2.75
C SER A 174 12.17 15.04 4.24
N LEU A 175 13.29 14.98 4.95
CA LEU A 175 13.30 15.33 6.38
C LEU A 175 12.99 16.81 6.62
N LEU A 176 13.57 17.72 5.82
CA LEU A 176 13.32 19.16 5.95
C LEU A 176 11.86 19.49 5.65
N LEU A 177 11.31 18.94 4.56
CA LEU A 177 9.91 19.17 4.21
C LEU A 177 8.95 18.54 5.23
N ALA A 178 9.25 17.33 5.73
CA ALA A 178 8.45 16.69 6.78
C ALA A 178 8.42 17.53 8.06
N ALA A 179 9.58 18.06 8.49
CA ALA A 179 9.66 18.93 9.65
C ALA A 179 8.81 20.21 9.48
N TRP A 180 8.88 20.85 8.31
CA TRP A 180 8.07 22.02 8.00
C TRP A 180 6.56 21.72 7.99
N LEU A 181 6.14 20.62 7.35
CA LEU A 181 4.73 20.17 7.35
C LEU A 181 4.25 19.81 8.76
N ALA A 182 5.11 19.19 9.57
CA ALA A 182 4.81 18.84 10.95
C ALA A 182 4.56 20.11 11.79
N GLU A 183 5.39 21.13 11.61
CA GLU A 183 5.24 22.41 12.30
C GLU A 183 3.97 23.15 11.88
N HIS A 184 3.62 23.11 10.59
CA HIS A 184 2.36 23.65 10.10
C HIS A 184 1.15 22.92 10.70
N SER A 185 1.22 21.59 10.79
CA SER A 185 0.18 20.75 11.38
C SER A 185 -0.04 21.03 12.87
N LYS A 186 1.01 21.34 13.63
CA LYS A 186 0.88 21.74 15.05
C LYS A 186 0.08 23.02 15.22
N HIS A 187 0.31 24.02 14.36
CA HIS A 187 -0.34 25.33 14.45
C HIS A 187 -1.74 25.34 13.85
N CYS A 188 -1.93 24.65 12.73
CA CYS A 188 -3.19 24.59 11.99
C CYS A 188 -3.55 23.13 11.63
N PRO A 189 -4.00 22.32 12.60
CA PRO A 189 -4.29 20.90 12.36
C PRO A 189 -5.36 20.72 11.27
N GLY A 190 -5.05 19.89 10.27
CA GLY A 190 -5.97 19.56 9.17
C GLY A 190 -6.17 20.66 8.12
N ALA A 191 -5.48 21.80 8.24
CA ALA A 191 -5.52 22.84 7.22
C ALA A 191 -4.89 22.37 5.91
N VAL A 192 -5.44 22.86 4.80
CA VAL A 192 -4.88 22.62 3.47
C VAL A 192 -3.76 23.63 3.23
N ILE A 193 -2.60 23.12 2.82
CA ILE A 193 -1.45 23.89 2.39
C ILE A 193 -1.45 23.90 0.86
N PRO A 194 -1.56 25.07 0.19
CA PRO A 194 -1.52 25.14 -1.27
C PRO A 194 -0.23 24.53 -1.82
N LEU A 195 -0.30 23.84 -2.96
CA LEU A 195 0.87 23.21 -3.57
C LEU A 195 1.98 24.24 -3.86
N SER A 196 1.61 25.45 -4.29
CA SER A 196 2.55 26.55 -4.53
C SER A 196 3.36 26.91 -3.28
N ALA A 197 2.75 26.89 -2.09
CA ALA A 197 3.46 27.17 -0.84
C ALA A 197 4.46 26.06 -0.49
N VAL A 198 4.15 24.80 -0.86
CA VAL A 198 5.09 23.67 -0.72
C VAL A 198 6.26 23.84 -1.68
N GLU A 199 6.00 24.16 -2.95
CA GLU A 199 7.03 24.40 -3.96
C GLU A 199 7.94 25.58 -3.59
N GLU A 200 7.35 26.68 -3.09
CA GLU A 200 8.08 27.83 -2.54
C GLU A 200 9.02 27.43 -1.40
N HIS A 201 8.55 26.58 -0.49
CA HIS A 201 9.39 26.08 0.59
C HIS A 201 10.52 25.17 0.08
N VAL A 202 10.24 24.30 -0.89
CA VAL A 202 11.28 23.43 -1.50
C VAL A 202 12.33 24.26 -2.24
N MET A 203 11.94 25.33 -2.95
CA MET A 203 12.88 26.28 -3.54
C MET A 203 13.80 26.92 -2.49
N GLU A 204 13.24 27.33 -1.35
CA GLU A 204 14.03 27.89 -0.25
C GLU A 204 15.02 26.86 0.32
N VAL A 205 14.58 25.63 0.52
CA VAL A 205 15.44 24.52 0.98
C VAL A 205 16.57 24.25 -0.01
N ILE A 206 16.28 24.20 -1.31
CA ILE A 206 17.31 24.04 -2.37
C ILE A 206 18.29 25.22 -2.35
N ARG A 207 17.80 26.45 -2.17
CA ARG A 207 18.67 27.64 -2.09
C ARG A 207 19.65 27.56 -0.92
N VAL A 208 19.19 27.12 0.25
CA VAL A 208 20.01 27.05 1.47
C VAL A 208 20.95 25.84 1.46
N HIS A 209 20.47 24.66 1.06
CA HIS A 209 21.19 23.39 1.23
C HIS A 209 21.71 22.78 -0.08
N GLY A 210 21.23 23.24 -1.24
CA GLY A 210 21.48 22.63 -2.55
C GLY A 210 22.94 22.61 -3.00
N SER A 211 23.79 23.47 -2.41
CA SER A 211 25.25 23.43 -2.62
C SER A 211 25.92 22.14 -2.13
N ARG A 212 25.30 21.45 -1.16
CA ARG A 212 25.78 20.19 -0.57
C ARG A 212 25.11 18.96 -1.18
N TRP A 213 24.20 19.16 -2.13
CA TRP A 213 23.40 18.12 -2.76
C TRP A 213 23.90 17.80 -4.17
N ARG A 214 23.36 16.74 -4.76
CA ARG A 214 23.66 16.37 -6.16
C ARG A 214 23.34 17.53 -7.10
N LYS A 215 24.19 17.77 -8.11
CA LYS A 215 24.08 18.93 -9.01
C LYS A 215 22.70 19.12 -9.65
N ALA A 216 22.00 18.03 -9.95
CA ALA A 216 20.68 18.02 -10.58
C ALA A 216 19.59 18.76 -9.78
N VAL A 217 19.80 19.06 -8.48
CA VAL A 217 18.84 19.87 -7.71
C VAL A 217 18.85 21.35 -8.06
N ASN A 218 19.93 21.83 -8.69
CA ASN A 218 20.08 23.23 -9.08
C ASN A 218 19.70 23.47 -10.54
N GLU A 219 19.20 22.45 -11.23
CA GLU A 219 18.68 22.58 -12.58
C GLU A 219 17.31 23.27 -12.56
N PRO A 220 16.98 24.13 -13.53
CA PRO A 220 15.67 24.76 -13.60
C PRO A 220 14.54 23.73 -13.64
N GLY A 221 13.53 23.89 -12.77
CA GLY A 221 12.38 22.97 -12.69
C GLY A 221 12.61 21.74 -11.79
N ALA A 222 13.80 21.61 -11.17
CA ALA A 222 14.07 20.55 -10.22
C ALA A 222 13.16 20.62 -8.99
N GLU A 223 12.80 21.83 -8.55
CA GLU A 223 11.93 22.09 -7.40
C GLU A 223 10.55 21.43 -7.55
N ALA A 224 9.92 21.53 -8.72
CA ALA A 224 8.60 20.97 -8.98
C ALA A 224 8.66 19.44 -8.94
N ARG A 225 9.63 18.85 -9.65
CA ARG A 225 9.86 17.39 -9.68
C ARG A 225 10.16 16.84 -8.29
N LEU A 226 11.06 17.49 -7.54
CA LEU A 226 11.45 17.07 -6.20
C LEU A 226 10.29 17.20 -5.21
N THR A 227 9.47 18.23 -5.35
CA THR A 227 8.24 18.41 -4.56
C THR A 227 7.27 17.25 -4.84
N GLU A 228 6.97 16.97 -6.10
CA GLU A 228 6.07 15.88 -6.50
C GLU A 228 6.56 14.53 -5.98
N GLU A 229 7.82 14.17 -6.20
CA GLU A 229 8.42 12.91 -5.74
C GLU A 229 8.35 12.77 -4.21
N THR A 230 8.62 13.85 -3.48
CA THR A 230 8.59 13.84 -2.01
C THR A 230 7.17 13.73 -1.47
N LEU A 231 6.20 14.42 -2.08
CA LEU A 231 4.79 14.34 -1.70
C LEU A 231 4.21 12.95 -2.03
N LEU A 232 4.56 12.35 -3.17
CA LEU A 232 4.17 10.97 -3.49
C LEU A 232 4.70 9.99 -2.44
N ARG A 233 5.95 10.16 -2.00
CA ARG A 233 6.54 9.36 -0.91
C ARG A 233 5.75 9.52 0.39
N PHE A 234 5.48 10.76 0.82
CA PHE A 234 4.71 11.00 2.04
C PHE A 234 3.29 10.48 1.98
N ARG A 235 2.65 10.56 0.80
CA ARG A 235 1.33 9.97 0.59
C ARG A 235 1.40 8.45 0.71
N GLY A 236 2.41 7.82 0.11
CA GLY A 236 2.65 6.38 0.23
C GLY A 236 2.84 5.95 1.69
N LEU A 237 3.55 6.75 2.47
CA LEU A 237 3.76 6.57 3.92
C LEU A 237 2.57 7.01 4.80
N ARG A 238 1.45 7.42 4.18
CA ARG A 238 0.26 7.92 4.88
C ARG A 238 0.57 9.06 5.86
N LEU A 239 1.52 9.93 5.53
CA LEU A 239 1.87 11.12 6.33
C LEU A 239 1.12 12.38 5.86
N ILE A 240 0.62 12.37 4.62
CA ILE A 240 -0.18 13.45 4.05
C ILE A 240 -1.38 12.90 3.28
N ARG A 241 -2.35 13.77 3.01
CA ARG A 241 -3.38 13.59 1.99
C ARG A 241 -3.20 14.65 0.91
N LEU A 242 -3.30 14.25 -0.36
CA LEU A 242 -3.39 15.17 -1.48
C LEU A 242 -4.87 15.44 -1.78
N THR A 243 -5.22 16.71 -1.92
CA THR A 243 -6.56 17.17 -2.32
C THR A 243 -6.44 18.01 -3.60
N ALA A 244 -7.59 18.43 -4.17
CA ALA A 244 -7.57 19.35 -5.30
C ALA A 244 -6.95 20.71 -4.96
N ASP A 245 -7.06 21.13 -3.69
CA ASP A 245 -6.64 22.44 -3.20
C ASP A 245 -5.21 22.44 -2.64
N GLY A 246 -4.59 21.26 -2.46
CA GLY A 246 -3.20 21.15 -2.01
C GLY A 246 -2.93 19.94 -1.12
N VAL A 247 -2.11 20.14 -0.09
CA VAL A 247 -1.59 19.11 0.81
C VAL A 247 -2.16 19.28 2.20
N VAL A 248 -2.68 18.19 2.78
CA VAL A 248 -3.11 18.15 4.19
C VAL A 248 -2.18 17.22 4.97
N PRO A 249 -1.33 17.74 5.87
CA PRO A 249 -0.54 16.91 6.78
C PRO A 249 -1.45 16.07 7.68
N LEU A 250 -1.15 14.79 7.82
CA LEU A 250 -1.82 13.90 8.76
C LEU A 250 -1.08 13.90 10.10
N ALA A 251 -1.77 13.46 11.16
CA ALA A 251 -1.25 13.55 12.53
C ALA A 251 0.10 12.82 12.73
N ALA A 252 0.36 11.73 11.98
CA ALA A 252 1.63 11.03 12.06
C ALA A 252 2.83 11.85 11.53
N MET A 253 2.58 12.90 10.75
CA MET A 253 3.64 13.85 10.33
C MET A 253 4.31 14.50 11.54
N GLY A 254 3.59 14.65 12.67
CA GLY A 254 4.14 15.16 13.92
C GLY A 254 5.36 14.41 14.46
N ARG A 255 5.63 13.18 13.99
CA ARG A 255 6.85 12.42 14.29
C ARG A 255 8.13 13.15 13.87
N TYR A 256 8.04 14.00 12.85
CA TYR A 256 9.20 14.66 12.26
C TYR A 256 9.45 16.07 12.79
N ALA A 257 8.65 16.53 13.75
CA ALA A 257 8.70 17.92 14.19
C ALA A 257 9.95 18.30 15.01
N GLU A 258 10.70 17.32 15.53
CA GLU A 258 11.94 17.54 16.28
C GLU A 258 13.20 17.47 15.39
N HIS A 259 13.06 17.07 14.12
CA HIS A 259 14.18 16.96 13.17
C HIS A 259 14.55 18.28 12.49
N ALA A 260 14.01 19.43 12.92
CA ALA A 260 14.27 20.75 12.33
C ALA A 260 15.64 21.37 12.69
N SER A 261 16.50 20.66 13.43
CA SER A 261 17.83 21.14 13.85
C SER A 261 18.93 20.30 13.20
N PHE A 262 19.28 20.59 11.93
CA PHE A 262 20.46 20.03 11.26
C PHE A 262 21.18 21.08 10.42
#